data_AF-A0A9E5L1D5-F1
#
_entry.id   AF-A0A9E5L1D5-F1
#
_cell.length_a   1.000
_cell.length_b   1.000
_cell.length_c   1.000
_cell.angle_alpha   90.00
_cell.angle_beta   90.00
_cell.angle_gamma   90.00
#
_symmetry.space_group_name_H-M   'P 1'
#
loop_
_entity.id
_entity.type
_entity.pdbx_description
1 polymer ?
#
loop_
_entity_poly.entity_id
_entity_poly.type
_entity_poly.pdbx_seq_one_letter_code
_entity_poly.pdbx_strand_id
1 'polypeptide(L)' 'MQSLKKILNPVAKVKRDGKLIEVQAAELVPGDVVFVDEGDSIPADLRIIEEMNLQTNDFSLTGESSPLNKYVHAIK' A
#
# COMPACT_ATOMS: atom_id res chain seq x y z
N MET A 1 14.71 14.52 -15.50
CA MET A 1 13.97 13.42 -14.82
C MET A 1 14.26 13.29 -13.31
N GLN A 2 14.65 14.36 -12.59
CA GLN A 2 14.81 14.30 -11.12
C GLN A 2 13.73 15.12 -10.37
N SER A 3 13.13 16.12 -11.03
CA SER A 3 12.22 17.08 -10.37
C SER A 3 10.79 16.58 -10.20
N LEU A 4 10.31 15.65 -11.04
CA LEU A 4 8.96 15.08 -10.92
C LEU A 4 8.83 14.12 -9.73
N LYS A 5 9.90 13.38 -9.40
CA LYS A 5 9.93 12.44 -8.27
C LYS A 5 9.69 13.12 -6.92
N LYS A 6 10.10 14.39 -6.76
CA LYS A 6 9.92 15.16 -5.51
C LYS A 6 8.50 15.69 -5.29
N ILE A 7 7.68 15.75 -6.34
CA ILE A 7 6.28 16.25 -6.27
C ILE A 7 5.31 15.10 -5.94
N LEU A 8 5.74 13.85 -6.15
CA LEU A 8 4.95 12.63 -5.97
C LEU A 8 5.50 11.78 -4.84
N ASN A 9 5.87 12.37 -3.71
CA ASN A 9 6.29 11.59 -2.55
C ASN A 9 5.06 10.87 -1.99
N PRO A 10 4.89 9.55 -2.25
CA PRO A 10 3.72 8.85 -1.76
C PRO A 10 3.85 8.73 -0.25
N VAL A 11 2.77 8.99 0.47
CA VAL A 11 2.69 8.78 1.91
C VAL A 11 2.05 7.43 2.19
N ALA A 12 2.38 6.86 3.35
CA ALA A 12 1.78 5.65 3.86
C ALA A 12 1.25 5.89 5.27
N LYS A 13 0.03 5.42 5.54
CA LYS A 13 -0.55 5.39 6.89
C LYS A 13 -0.05 4.15 7.60
N VAL A 14 0.69 4.32 8.69
CA VAL A 14 1.26 3.21 9.48
C VAL A 14 0.89 3.29 10.94
N LYS A 15 0.76 2.13 11.59
CA LYS A 15 0.61 2.05 13.04
C LYS A 15 1.96 1.77 13.71
N ARG A 16 2.57 2.79 14.31
CA ARG A 16 3.82 2.69 15.09
C ARG A 16 3.55 3.17 16.51
N ASP A 17 4.11 2.48 17.51
CA ASP A 17 3.90 2.77 18.95
C ASP A 17 2.41 2.90 19.34
N GLY A 18 1.56 2.09 18.72
CA GLY A 18 0.11 2.07 18.95
C GLY A 18 -0.66 3.24 18.31
N LYS A 19 0.00 4.17 17.63
CA LYS A 19 -0.61 5.35 17.00
C LYS A 19 -0.60 5.23 15.48
N LEU A 20 -1.68 5.68 14.85
CA LEU A 20 -1.72 5.83 13.39
C LEU A 20 -1.03 7.14 13.01
N ILE A 21 -0.02 7.06 12.16
CA ILE A 21 0.76 8.21 11.67
C ILE A 21 0.97 8.08 10.16
N GLU A 22 1.21 9.20 9.49
CA GLU A 22 1.65 9.21 8.09
C GLU A 22 3.17 9.34 8.03
N VAL A 23 3.79 8.50 7.21
CA VAL A 23 5.23 8.53 6.92
C VAL A 23 5.44 8.58 5.41
N GLN A 24 6.61 9.01 4.98
CA GLN A 24 6.97 8.86 3.57
C GLN A 24 7.06 7.38 3.22
N ALA A 25 6.53 6.95 2.07
CA ALA A 25 6.60 5.55 1.64
C ALA A 25 8.06 5.04 1.59
N ALA A 26 9.02 5.92 1.32
CA ALA A 26 10.45 5.62 1.34
C ALA A 26 11.02 5.32 2.75
N GLU A 27 10.29 5.63 3.82
CA GLU A 27 10.65 5.37 5.22
C GLU A 27 9.97 4.11 5.79
N LEU A 28 9.24 3.36 4.96
CA LEU A 28 8.68 2.07 5.33
C LEU A 28 9.79 1.03 5.53
N VAL A 29 9.62 0.20 6.55
CA VAL A 29 10.54 -0.90 6.86
C VAL A 29 9.76 -2.20 7.06
N PRO A 30 10.37 -3.38 6.82
CA PRO A 30 9.75 -4.66 7.14
C PRO A 30 9.31 -4.70 8.62
N GLY A 31 8.06 -5.05 8.86
CA GLY A 31 7.44 -5.06 10.19
C GLY A 31 6.45 -3.91 10.43
N ASP A 32 6.43 -2.88 9.59
CA ASP A 32 5.38 -1.86 9.63
C ASP A 32 4.00 -2.46 9.34
N VAL A 33 3.01 -2.02 10.13
CA VAL A 33 1.60 -2.30 9.85
C VAL A 33 1.02 -1.12 9.10
N VAL A 34 0.79 -1.31 7.80
CA VAL A 34 0.26 -0.30 6.88
C VAL A 34 -1.25 -0.41 6.78
N PHE A 35 -1.94 0.73 6.79
CA PHE A 35 -3.37 0.86 6.56
C PHE A 35 -3.59 1.46 5.17
N VAL A 36 -4.54 0.90 4.43
CA VAL A 36 -4.87 1.30 3.05
C VAL A 36 -6.38 1.47 2.96
N ASP A 37 -6.81 2.63 2.48
CA ASP A 37 -8.21 2.95 2.21
C ASP A 37 -8.48 3.06 0.70
N GLU A 38 -9.75 3.20 0.33
CA GLU A 38 -10.14 3.50 -1.05
C GLU A 38 -9.45 4.79 -1.56
N GLY A 39 -8.87 4.71 -2.76
CA GLY A 39 -8.16 5.82 -3.38
C GLY A 39 -6.69 5.94 -2.99
N ASP A 40 -6.24 5.21 -1.97
CA ASP A 40 -4.81 5.15 -1.63
C ASP A 40 -4.03 4.34 -2.66
N SER A 41 -2.82 4.81 -2.99
CA SER A 41 -1.85 4.00 -3.73
C SER A 41 -1.18 2.99 -2.80
N ILE A 42 -0.91 1.78 -3.28
CA ILE A 42 -0.16 0.78 -2.52
C ILE A 42 1.32 1.25 -2.39
N PRO A 43 1.82 1.54 -1.17
CA PRO A 43 3.10 2.26 -1.01
C PRO A 43 4.34 1.36 -1.08
N ALA A 44 4.17 0.04 -0.91
CA ALA A 44 5.23 -0.98 -0.96
C ALA A 44 4.63 -2.34 -1.27
N ASP A 45 5.45 -3.38 -1.43
CA ASP A 45 4.95 -4.75 -1.44
C ASP A 45 4.50 -5.13 -0.02
N LEU A 46 3.20 -5.43 0.13
CA LEU A 46 2.58 -5.68 1.43
C LEU A 46 2.08 -7.11 1.55
N ARG A 47 2.06 -7.61 2.78
CA ARG A 47 1.30 -8.80 3.16
C ARG A 47 -0.02 -8.39 3.75
N ILE A 48 -1.12 -8.82 3.12
CA ILE A 48 -2.46 -8.62 3.65
C ILE A 48 -2.66 -9.54 4.85
N ILE A 49 -2.95 -8.93 6.00
CA ILE A 49 -3.23 -9.61 7.26
C ILE A 49 -4.68 -9.44 7.71
N GLU A 50 -5.36 -8.40 7.22
CA GLU A 50 -6.77 -8.09 7.41
C GLU A 50 -7.28 -7.36 6.15
N GLU A 51 -8.53 -7.59 5.75
CA GLU A 51 -9.15 -6.92 4.60
C GLU A 51 -10.67 -6.79 4.79
N MET A 52 -11.26 -5.79 4.12
CA MET A 52 -12.71 -5.63 4.03
C MET A 52 -13.09 -5.26 2.59
N ASN A 53 -13.39 -6.26 1.75
CA ASN A 53 -13.67 -6.10 0.33
C ASN A 53 -12.55 -5.37 -0.43
N LEU A 54 -11.29 -5.68 -0.11
CA LEU A 54 -10.15 -5.02 -0.72
C LEU A 54 -10.04 -5.35 -2.21
N GLN A 55 -10.04 -4.31 -3.05
CA GLN A 55 -9.83 -4.40 -4.49
C GLN A 55 -8.69 -3.48 -4.91
N THR A 56 -7.82 -3.96 -5.81
CA THR A 56 -6.76 -3.14 -6.39
C THR A 56 -6.85 -3.12 -7.91
N ASN A 57 -6.30 -2.08 -8.50
CA ASN A 57 -6.08 -1.99 -9.94
C ASN A 57 -4.61 -2.30 -10.23
N ASP A 58 -4.39 -3.44 -10.88
CA ASP A 58 -3.04 -3.95 -11.18
C ASP A 58 -2.65 -3.64 -12.63
N PHE A 59 -3.23 -2.60 -13.26
CA PHE A 59 -2.96 -2.24 -14.66
C PHE A 59 -1.48 -2.01 -14.94
N SER A 60 -0.75 -1.39 -14.02
CA SER A 60 0.69 -1.19 -14.15
C SER A 60 1.50 -2.48 -14.18
N LEU A 61 0.96 -3.57 -13.64
CA LEU A 61 1.62 -4.87 -13.54
C LEU A 61 1.15 -5.86 -14.61
N THR A 62 -0.13 -5.83 -14.95
CA THR A 62 -0.80 -6.83 -15.80
C THR A 62 -1.26 -6.28 -17.15
N GLY A 63 -1.43 -4.96 -17.27
CA GLY A 63 -2.08 -4.31 -18.42
C GLY A 63 -3.61 -4.39 -18.40
N GLU A 64 -4.22 -5.00 -17.38
CA GLU A 64 -5.66 -5.10 -17.22
C GLU A 64 -6.18 -4.03 -16.26
N SER A 65 -7.20 -3.28 -16.67
CA SER A 65 -7.77 -2.19 -15.85
C SER A 65 -8.91 -2.64 -14.94
N SER A 66 -9.29 -3.91 -14.99
CA SER A 66 -10.37 -4.45 -14.17
C SER A 66 -9.91 -4.62 -12.73
N PRO A 67 -10.72 -4.23 -11.73
CA PRO A 67 -10.37 -4.38 -10.33
C PRO A 67 -10.27 -5.86 -9.94
N LEU A 68 -9.26 -6.19 -9.14
CA LEU A 68 -9.00 -7.54 -8.65
C LEU A 68 -9.17 -7.59 -7.14
N ASN A 69 -9.98 -8.54 -6.66
CA ASN A 69 -10.14 -8.79 -5.24
C ASN A 69 -8.84 -9.34 -4.63
N LYS A 70 -8.51 -8.87 -3.43
CA LYS A 70 -7.38 -9.35 -2.65
C LYS A 70 -7.89 -9.95 -1.34
N TYR A 71 -7.26 -11.04 -0.91
CA TYR A 71 -7.70 -11.80 0.24
C TYR A 71 -6.54 -12.11 1.19
N VAL A 72 -6.89 -12.31 2.46
CA VAL A 72 -5.96 -12.88 3.44
C VAL A 72 -5.77 -14.36 3.12
N HIS A 73 -4.52 -14.77 2.93
CA HIS A 73 -4.16 -16.17 2.76
C HIS A 73 -3.20 -16.61 3.87
N ALA A 74 -3.22 -17.88 4.24
CA ALA A 74 -2.18 -18.45 5.09
C ALA A 74 -0.87 -18.60 4.30
N ILE A 75 0.28 -18.43 4.96
CA ILE A 75 1.58 -18.81 4.41
C ILE A 75 1.83 -20.26 4.84
N LYS A 76 2.15 -21.13 3.89
CA LYS A 76 2.59 -22.52 4.17
C LYS A 76 4.11 -22.59 4.15
#